data_AF-A0A919PZJ3-F1
#
_entry.id   AF-A0A919PZJ3-F1
#
_cell.length_a   1.000
_cell.length_b   1.000
_cell.length_c   1.000
_cell.angle_alpha   90.00
_cell.angle_beta   90.00
_cell.angle_gamma   90.00
#
_symmetry.space_group_name_H-M   'P 1'
#
loop_
_entity.id
_entity.type
_entity.pdbx_description
1 polymer ?
#
loop_
_entity_poly.entity_id
_entity_poly.type
_entity_poly.pdbx_seq_one_letter_code
_entity_poly.pdbx_strand_id
1 'polypeptide(L)'
;MPRSRVDATVAALLDDTWIDEPSGVDFRGRLRERVNREHEVHRPIAERQIGGRLVASLDAPVAWAAGPAGTLTMLDMHAAPDPTEAVALGRVGGWHDPRIDRVLAHLDDRERAVAMAYAEGGDGMTWRLAAAAAGVDPKFATRVQTKLQREGRKLRERLNAAAGTVTR
;
A
#
# COMPACT_ATOMS: atom_id res chain seq x y z
N MET A 1 22.12 -15.10 -14.09
CA MET A 1 20.78 -14.48 -13.93
C MET A 1 20.66 -13.98 -12.50
N PRO A 2 20.12 -12.78 -12.23
CA PRO A 2 19.89 -12.32 -10.86
C PRO A 2 18.96 -13.28 -10.12
N ARG A 3 19.20 -13.55 -8.83
CA ARG A 3 18.37 -14.46 -8.01
C ARG A 3 16.90 -14.05 -8.00
N SER A 4 16.63 -12.74 -7.96
CA SER A 4 15.29 -12.16 -8.06
C SER A 4 14.55 -12.47 -9.36
N ARG A 5 15.24 -12.78 -10.47
CA ARG A 5 14.58 -13.25 -11.70
C ARG A 5 14.21 -14.72 -11.65
N VAL A 6 14.98 -15.55 -10.96
CA VAL A 6 14.67 -16.97 -10.77
C VAL A 6 13.43 -17.09 -9.88
N ASP A 7 13.43 -16.37 -8.76
CA ASP A 7 12.30 -16.36 -7.81
C ASP A 7 11.02 -15.84 -8.48
N ALA A 8 11.11 -14.74 -9.25
CA ALA A 8 9.98 -14.22 -10.04
C ALA A 8 9.48 -15.19 -11.11
N THR A 9 10.36 -16.00 -11.71
CA THR A 9 9.96 -17.03 -12.68
C THR A 9 9.22 -18.17 -12.00
N VAL A 10 9.69 -18.61 -10.83
CA VAL A 10 9.01 -19.62 -10.03
C VAL A 10 7.64 -19.12 -9.57
N ALA A 11 7.55 -17.89 -9.06
CA ALA A 11 6.29 -17.27 -8.65
C ALA A 11 5.29 -17.18 -9.82
N ALA A 12 5.73 -16.70 -10.98
CA ALA A 12 4.88 -16.59 -12.17
C ALA A 12 4.41 -17.95 -12.72
N LEU A 13 5.18 -19.03 -12.52
CA LEU A 13 4.80 -20.38 -12.94
C LEU A 13 3.86 -21.07 -11.94
N LEU A 14 3.95 -20.73 -10.65
CA LEU A 14 3.11 -21.30 -9.58
C LEU A 14 1.78 -20.55 -9.37
N ASP A 15 1.56 -19.44 -10.09
CA ASP A 15 0.33 -18.67 -10.03
C ASP A 15 -0.81 -19.41 -10.78
N ASP A 16 -1.80 -19.95 -10.06
CA ASP A 16 -2.89 -20.78 -10.62
C ASP A 16 -3.79 -20.07 -11.65
N THR A 17 -3.65 -18.77 -11.84
CA THR A 17 -4.49 -17.99 -12.77
C THR A 17 -4.31 -18.33 -14.25
N TRP A 18 -3.38 -19.22 -14.62
CA TRP A 18 -3.24 -19.73 -16.00
C TRP A 18 -4.07 -20.98 -16.30
N ILE A 19 -4.64 -21.66 -15.28
CA ILE A 19 -5.38 -22.91 -15.45
C ILE A 19 -6.67 -22.72 -16.28
N ASP A 20 -7.25 -21.51 -16.25
CA ASP A 20 -8.50 -21.19 -16.93
C ASP A 20 -8.30 -20.41 -18.26
N GLU A 21 -7.06 -20.23 -18.74
CA GLU A 21 -6.82 -19.42 -19.93
C GLU A 21 -7.14 -20.18 -21.24
N PRO A 22 -7.86 -19.55 -22.21
CA PRO A 22 -8.22 -20.19 -23.45
C PRO A 22 -6.99 -20.49 -24.33
N SER A 23 -6.96 -21.68 -24.91
CA SER A 23 -5.91 -22.13 -25.82
C SER A 23 -5.88 -21.26 -27.11
N GLY A 24 -4.70 -20.71 -27.42
CA GLY A 24 -4.47 -19.87 -28.62
C GLY A 24 -3.87 -18.49 -28.34
N VAL A 25 -3.67 -18.10 -27.08
CA VAL A 25 -3.02 -16.85 -26.71
C VAL A 25 -1.49 -16.99 -26.72
N ASP A 26 -0.75 -15.91 -27.00
CA ASP A 26 0.72 -15.86 -26.91
C ASP A 26 1.20 -16.06 -25.45
N PHE A 27 1.33 -17.33 -25.09
CA PHE A 27 1.77 -17.79 -23.78
C PHE A 27 3.15 -17.22 -23.41
N ARG A 28 4.08 -17.12 -24.39
CA ARG A 28 5.44 -16.64 -24.13
C ARG A 28 5.44 -15.13 -23.82
N GLY A 29 4.65 -14.36 -24.56
CA GLY A 29 4.46 -12.93 -24.30
C GLY A 29 3.90 -12.67 -22.90
N ARG A 30 2.84 -13.39 -22.52
CA ARG A 30 2.21 -13.26 -21.19
C ARG A 30 3.11 -13.74 -20.05
N LEU A 31 3.78 -14.87 -20.20
CA LEU A 31 4.74 -15.36 -19.20
C LEU A 31 5.85 -14.33 -19.00
N ARG A 32 6.37 -13.74 -20.08
CA ARG A 32 7.39 -12.69 -19.98
C ARG A 32 6.86 -11.45 -19.25
N GLU A 33 5.63 -11.02 -19.55
CA GLU A 33 5.01 -9.89 -18.86
C GLU A 33 4.83 -10.15 -17.36
N ARG A 34 4.34 -11.33 -16.99
CA ARG A 34 4.17 -11.73 -15.58
C ARG A 34 5.51 -11.85 -14.86
N VAL A 35 6.49 -12.52 -15.47
CA VAL A 35 7.85 -12.58 -14.91
C VAL A 35 8.42 -11.19 -14.71
N ASN A 36 8.18 -10.24 -15.63
CA ASN A 36 8.62 -8.87 -15.45
C ASN A 36 7.88 -8.18 -14.29
N ARG A 37 6.57 -8.39 -14.15
CA ARG A 37 5.76 -7.84 -13.05
C ARG A 37 6.21 -8.39 -11.69
N GLU A 38 6.36 -9.71 -11.58
CA GLU A 38 6.87 -10.36 -10.37
C GLU A 38 8.32 -9.95 -10.09
N HIS A 39 9.14 -9.83 -11.14
CA HIS A 39 10.51 -9.36 -10.98
C HIS A 39 10.54 -7.92 -10.48
N GLU A 40 9.63 -7.05 -10.94
CA GLU A 40 9.48 -5.73 -10.37
C GLU A 40 9.16 -5.86 -8.87
N VAL A 41 8.12 -6.59 -8.48
CA VAL A 41 7.73 -6.79 -7.06
C VAL A 41 8.87 -7.30 -6.20
N HIS A 42 9.65 -8.27 -6.68
CA HIS A 42 10.78 -8.86 -5.97
C HIS A 42 12.09 -8.09 -6.11
N ARG A 43 12.13 -7.01 -6.90
CA ARG A 43 13.34 -6.20 -7.05
C ARG A 43 13.58 -5.43 -5.74
N PRO A 44 14.76 -5.60 -5.10
CA PRO A 44 15.10 -4.82 -3.91
C PRO A 44 14.93 -3.33 -4.17
N ILE A 45 14.35 -2.61 -3.22
CA ILE A 45 14.09 -1.17 -3.36
C ILE A 45 15.40 -0.41 -3.63
N ALA A 46 16.51 -0.87 -3.05
CA ALA A 46 17.85 -0.30 -3.27
C ALA A 46 18.33 -0.33 -4.74
N GLU A 47 17.75 -1.20 -5.58
CA GLU A 47 18.06 -1.25 -7.01
C GLU A 47 17.12 -0.35 -7.85
N ARG A 48 16.06 0.19 -7.24
CA ARG A 48 15.09 1.05 -7.92
C ARG A 48 15.53 2.51 -7.87
N GLN A 49 15.08 3.27 -8.87
CA GLN A 49 15.16 4.73 -8.84
C GLN A 49 13.79 5.31 -8.52
N ILE A 50 13.76 6.27 -7.61
CA ILE A 50 12.56 7.05 -7.29
C ILE A 50 12.88 8.52 -7.60
N GLY A 51 12.13 9.11 -8.54
CA GLY A 51 12.39 10.49 -8.98
C GLY A 51 13.77 10.69 -9.62
N GLY A 52 14.30 9.68 -10.34
CA GLY A 52 15.62 9.71 -10.97
C GLY A 52 16.80 9.57 -10.00
N ARG A 53 16.53 9.26 -8.72
CA ARG A 53 17.57 9.02 -7.70
C ARG A 53 17.56 7.57 -7.28
N LEU A 54 18.73 6.95 -7.18
CA LEU A 54 18.88 5.61 -6.63
C LEU A 54 18.51 5.62 -5.14
N VAL A 55 17.74 4.61 -4.71
CA VAL A 55 17.43 4.45 -3.29
C VAL A 55 18.64 3.82 -2.61
N ALA A 56 19.07 4.39 -1.48
CA ALA A 56 20.17 3.83 -0.70
C ALA A 56 19.74 2.50 -0.06
N SER A 57 20.65 1.53 -0.02
CA SER A 57 20.40 0.28 0.69
C SER A 57 20.44 0.53 2.20
N LEU A 58 19.48 -0.03 2.95
CA LEU A 58 19.52 -0.03 4.41
C LEU A 58 20.66 -0.90 4.95
N ASP A 59 21.10 -1.90 4.17
CA ASP A 59 22.26 -2.74 4.50
C ASP A 59 23.60 -2.05 4.19
N ALA A 60 23.59 -0.81 3.67
CA ALA A 60 24.81 -0.09 3.38
C ALA A 60 25.58 0.20 4.68
N PRO A 61 26.89 -0.06 4.74
CA PRO A 61 27.69 0.21 5.92
C PRO A 61 27.79 1.71 6.18
N VAL A 62 27.74 2.10 7.45
CA VAL A 62 27.89 3.48 7.90
C VAL A 62 29.29 3.62 8.48
N ALA A 63 30.08 4.54 7.92
CA ALA A 63 31.36 4.91 8.52
C ALA A 63 31.11 5.74 9.79
N TRP A 64 31.28 5.14 10.96
CA TRP A 64 31.23 5.86 12.23
C TRP A 64 32.63 6.26 12.68
N ALA A 65 32.82 7.52 13.08
CA ALA A 65 34.12 8.13 13.35
C ALA A 65 34.81 7.63 14.65
N ALA A 66 34.17 6.77 15.43
CA ALA A 66 34.68 6.37 16.75
C ALA A 66 34.39 4.89 17.05
N GLY A 67 35.36 4.02 16.77
CA GLY A 67 35.39 2.65 17.30
C GLY A 67 35.82 1.59 16.29
N PRO A 68 36.32 0.43 16.78
CA PRO A 68 36.66 -0.69 15.91
C PRO A 68 35.42 -1.09 15.12
N ALA A 69 35.60 -1.29 13.82
CA ALA A 69 34.58 -1.47 12.81
C ALA A 69 33.64 -2.66 13.11
N GLY A 70 32.66 -2.45 13.99
CA GLY A 70 31.39 -3.14 13.92
C GLY A 70 30.65 -2.56 12.74
N THR A 71 30.30 -3.39 11.77
CA THR A 71 29.63 -3.02 10.52
C THR A 71 28.20 -2.54 10.81
N LEU A 72 28.05 -1.37 11.42
CA LEU A 72 26.76 -0.74 11.56
C LEU A 72 26.25 -0.43 10.16
N THR A 73 25.01 -0.83 9.91
CA THR A 73 24.29 -0.58 8.67
C THR A 73 23.38 0.63 8.84
N MET A 74 22.88 1.21 7.74
CA MET A 74 21.87 2.26 7.83
C MET A 74 20.61 1.79 8.57
N LEU A 75 20.28 0.50 8.50
CA LEU A 75 19.18 -0.11 9.25
C LEU A 75 19.39 0.06 10.76
N ASP A 76 20.61 -0.16 11.25
CA ASP A 76 20.93 -0.06 12.69
C ASP A 76 20.83 1.38 13.23
N MET A 77 20.88 2.38 12.34
CA MET A 77 20.67 3.78 12.70
C MET A 77 19.19 4.17 12.82
N HIS A 78 18.27 3.32 12.36
CA HIS A 78 16.85 3.55 12.49
C HIS A 78 16.31 2.87 13.74
N ALA A 79 15.71 3.67 14.63
CA ALA A 79 14.97 3.12 15.76
C ALA A 79 13.83 2.23 15.23
N ALA A 80 13.69 1.03 15.79
CA ALA A 80 12.52 0.21 15.54
C ALA A 80 11.26 1.03 15.88
N PRO A 81 10.19 0.97 15.06
CA PRO A 81 8.94 1.60 15.41
C PRO A 81 8.50 1.10 16.79
N ASP A 82 7.97 2.02 17.60
CA ASP A 82 7.54 1.71 18.96
C ASP A 82 6.58 0.50 18.89
N PRO A 83 6.85 -0.61 19.61
CA PRO A 83 5.97 -1.78 19.62
C PRO A 83 4.53 -1.43 19.99
N THR A 84 4.31 -0.37 20.77
CA THR A 84 2.97 0.15 21.07
C THR A 84 2.31 0.77 19.84
N GLU A 85 3.07 1.45 18.98
CA GLU A 85 2.61 2.02 17.71
C GLU A 85 2.38 0.93 16.65
N ALA A 86 3.24 -0.10 16.60
CA ALA A 86 3.09 -1.25 15.71
C ALA A 86 1.89 -2.14 16.08
N VAL A 87 1.60 -2.31 17.38
CA VAL A 87 0.41 -3.01 17.86
C VAL A 87 -0.86 -2.16 17.67
N ALA A 88 -0.79 -0.83 17.81
CA ALA A 88 -1.90 0.06 17.47
C ALA A 88 -2.25 0.02 15.97
N LEU A 89 -1.24 0.00 15.10
CA LEU A 89 -1.41 -0.16 13.65
C LEU A 89 -1.88 -1.57 13.26
N GLY A 90 -1.50 -2.61 14.01
CA GLY A 90 -1.72 -4.01 13.64
C GLY A 90 -2.90 -4.74 14.32
N ARG A 91 -3.40 -4.30 15.48
CA ARG A 91 -4.43 -5.04 16.25
C ARG A 91 -5.71 -4.27 16.56
N VAL A 92 -5.74 -2.95 16.45
CA VAL A 92 -6.92 -2.15 16.82
C VAL A 92 -7.21 -1.11 15.75
N GLY A 93 -7.71 -1.53 14.58
CA GLY A 93 -8.48 -0.68 13.65
C GLY A 93 -7.99 0.77 13.47
N GLY A 94 -6.68 0.99 13.52
CA GLY A 94 -6.13 2.29 13.87
C GLY A 94 -5.91 3.08 12.62
N TRP A 95 -6.97 3.69 12.09
CA TRP A 95 -6.88 4.78 11.13
C TRP A 95 -6.30 6.03 11.83
N HIS A 96 -5.16 5.92 12.50
CA HIS A 96 -4.47 7.02 13.20
C HIS A 96 -3.72 7.95 12.24
N ASP A 97 -4.09 7.95 10.96
CA ASP A 97 -3.69 9.00 10.06
C ASP A 97 -4.62 10.21 10.29
N PRO A 98 -4.09 11.37 10.72
CA PRO A 98 -4.90 12.59 10.89
C PRO A 98 -5.63 13.01 9.60
N ARG A 99 -5.19 12.53 8.44
CA ARG A 99 -5.85 12.73 7.15
C ARG A 99 -7.16 11.96 7.07
N ILE A 100 -7.19 10.74 7.61
CA ILE A 100 -8.40 9.90 7.61
C ILE A 100 -9.42 10.52 8.56
N ASP A 101 -9.01 10.94 9.75
CA ASP A 101 -9.89 11.65 10.70
C ASP A 101 -10.56 12.89 10.08
N ARG A 102 -9.80 13.67 9.29
CA ARG A 102 -10.35 14.84 8.56
C ARG A 102 -11.41 14.47 7.54
N VAL A 103 -11.24 13.35 6.84
CA VAL A 103 -12.23 12.86 5.88
C VAL A 103 -13.46 12.31 6.61
N LEU A 104 -13.26 11.55 7.68
CA LEU A 104 -14.34 10.99 8.49
C LEU A 104 -15.12 12.06 9.25
N ALA A 105 -14.52 13.21 9.58
CA ALA A 105 -15.20 14.35 10.19
C ALA A 105 -16.27 14.98 9.28
N HIS A 106 -16.23 14.73 7.97
CA HIS A 106 -17.24 15.20 7.02
C HIS A 106 -18.39 14.21 6.79
N LEU A 107 -18.32 13.01 7.39
CA LEU A 107 -19.37 12.00 7.35
C LEU A 107 -20.26 12.12 8.59
N ASP A 108 -21.57 11.90 8.41
CA ASP A 108 -22.46 11.71 9.55
C ASP A 108 -22.24 10.32 10.19
N ASP A 109 -22.84 10.07 11.36
CA ASP A 109 -22.61 8.84 12.13
C ASP A 109 -22.99 7.58 11.34
N ARG A 110 -24.02 7.64 10.50
CA ARG A 110 -24.47 6.50 9.67
C ARG A 110 -23.51 6.27 8.52
N GLU A 111 -23.09 7.34 7.84
CA GLU A 111 -22.10 7.27 6.76
C GLU A 111 -20.75 6.77 7.29
N ARG A 112 -20.36 7.17 8.49
CA ARG A 112 -19.14 6.70 9.17
C ARG A 112 -19.23 5.21 9.52
N ALA A 113 -20.35 4.75 10.07
CA ALA A 113 -20.55 3.33 10.39
C ALA A 113 -20.40 2.44 9.15
N VAL A 114 -20.96 2.85 8.01
CA VAL A 114 -20.81 2.13 6.73
C VAL A 114 -19.35 2.13 6.25
N ALA A 115 -18.67 3.27 6.35
CA ALA A 115 -17.28 3.40 5.93
C ALA A 115 -16.35 2.49 6.76
N MET A 116 -16.56 2.43 8.07
CA MET A 116 -15.80 1.56 8.98
C MET A 116 -16.10 0.08 8.70
N ALA A 117 -17.38 -0.29 8.54
CA ALA A 117 -17.75 -1.67 8.20
C ALA A 117 -17.13 -2.13 6.87
N TYR A 118 -17.02 -1.24 5.88
CA TYR A 118 -16.35 -1.54 4.62
C TYR A 118 -14.84 -1.74 4.80
N ALA A 119 -14.20 -0.87 5.58
CA ALA A 119 -12.77 -0.92 5.89
C ALA A 119 -12.36 -2.17 6.68
N GLU A 120 -13.18 -2.59 7.65
CA GLU A 120 -12.90 -3.72 8.54
C GLU A 120 -13.25 -5.08 7.92
N GLY A 121 -14.15 -5.10 6.93
CA GLY A 121 -14.66 -6.36 6.36
C GLY A 121 -13.67 -7.14 5.49
N GLY A 122 -12.53 -6.55 5.13
CA GLY A 122 -11.47 -7.25 4.38
C GLY A 122 -11.89 -7.69 2.97
N ASP A 123 -11.26 -8.76 2.48
CA ASP A 123 -11.44 -9.24 1.11
C ASP A 123 -12.86 -9.76 0.86
N GLY A 124 -13.46 -9.31 -0.24
CA GLY A 124 -14.85 -9.63 -0.61
C GLY A 124 -15.90 -8.73 0.03
N MET A 125 -15.52 -7.82 0.93
CA MET A 125 -16.45 -6.84 1.48
C MET A 125 -16.86 -5.83 0.39
N THR A 126 -18.16 -5.69 0.17
CA THR A 126 -18.72 -4.71 -0.77
C THR A 126 -19.40 -3.58 -0.02
N TRP A 127 -19.50 -2.40 -0.63
CA TRP A 127 -20.21 -1.26 -0.03
C TRP A 127 -21.66 -1.58 0.36
N ARG A 128 -22.35 -2.42 -0.43
CA ARG A 128 -23.70 -2.90 -0.10
C ARG A 128 -23.72 -3.80 1.12
N LEU A 129 -22.75 -4.70 1.25
CA LEU A 129 -22.62 -5.57 2.43
C LEU A 129 -22.23 -4.76 3.67
N ALA A 130 -21.37 -3.75 3.52
CA ALA A 130 -21.03 -2.82 4.59
C ALA A 130 -22.23 -2.00 5.06
N ALA A 131 -23.07 -1.52 4.14
CA ALA A 131 -24.32 -0.86 4.47
C ALA A 131 -25.27 -1.77 5.26
N ALA A 132 -25.43 -3.02 4.80
CA ALA A 132 -26.24 -4.01 5.51
C ALA A 132 -25.68 -4.33 6.91
N ALA A 133 -24.36 -4.50 7.03
CA ALA A 133 -23.68 -4.75 8.31
C ALA A 133 -23.82 -3.57 9.30
N ALA A 134 -23.84 -2.34 8.78
CA ALA A 134 -24.09 -1.13 9.56
C ALA A 134 -25.58 -0.87 9.85
N GLY A 135 -26.49 -1.78 9.48
CA GLY A 135 -27.91 -1.67 9.75
C GLY A 135 -28.64 -0.61 8.91
N VAL A 136 -28.09 -0.24 7.75
CA VAL A 136 -28.69 0.74 6.83
C VAL A 136 -29.05 0.12 5.48
N ASP A 137 -29.92 0.81 4.72
CA ASP A 137 -30.36 0.33 3.41
C ASP A 137 -29.15 0.19 2.44
N PRO A 138 -29.00 -0.95 1.72
CA PRO A 138 -27.91 -1.15 0.77
C PRO A 138 -27.79 -0.08 -0.32
N LYS A 139 -28.87 0.63 -0.69
CA LYS A 139 -28.83 1.75 -1.64
C LYS A 139 -28.12 2.97 -1.06
N PHE A 140 -28.05 3.10 0.26
CA PHE A 140 -27.31 4.16 0.95
C PHE A 140 -25.80 4.06 0.70
N ALA A 141 -25.30 2.85 0.41
CA ALA A 141 -23.89 2.57 0.16
C ALA A 141 -23.28 3.45 -0.96
N THR A 142 -24.02 3.65 -2.06
CA THR A 142 -23.56 4.47 -3.19
C THR A 142 -23.32 5.92 -2.78
N ARG A 143 -24.20 6.47 -1.93
CA ARG A 143 -24.05 7.83 -1.41
C ARG A 143 -22.77 7.97 -0.58
N VAL A 144 -22.53 7.02 0.34
CA VAL A 144 -21.33 7.01 1.19
C VAL A 144 -20.07 6.94 0.32
N GLN A 145 -20.04 6.04 -0.66
CA GLN A 145 -18.93 5.87 -1.59
C GLN A 145 -18.64 7.16 -2.37
N THR A 146 -19.66 7.78 -2.98
CA THR A 146 -19.49 9.04 -3.74
C THR A 146 -19.00 10.17 -2.85
N LYS A 147 -19.50 10.26 -1.61
CA LYS A 147 -19.08 11.29 -0.66
C LYS A 147 -17.62 11.12 -0.26
N LEU A 148 -17.20 9.91 0.08
CA LEU A 148 -15.79 9.59 0.40
C LEU A 148 -14.85 9.90 -0.76
N GLN A 149 -15.21 9.52 -2.00
CA GLN A 149 -14.41 9.84 -3.18
C GLN A 149 -14.26 11.35 -3.38
N ARG A 150 -15.33 12.12 -3.14
CA ARG A 150 -15.31 13.58 -3.24
C ARG A 150 -14.41 14.21 -2.19
N GLU A 151 -14.53 13.81 -0.93
CA GLU A 151 -13.70 14.37 0.15
C GLU A 151 -12.22 13.97 -0.01
N GLY A 152 -11.94 12.74 -0.43
CA GLY A 152 -10.58 12.30 -0.78
C GLY A 152 -9.97 13.13 -1.91
N ARG A 153 -10.75 13.51 -2.92
CA ARG A 153 -10.29 14.40 -4.01
C ARG A 153 -9.95 15.80 -3.50
N LYS A 154 -10.83 16.42 -2.71
CA LYS A 154 -10.59 17.75 -2.12
C LYS A 154 -9.34 17.76 -1.24
N LEU A 155 -9.13 16.70 -0.46
CA LEU A 155 -7.93 16.59 0.37
C LEU A 155 -6.66 16.52 -0.49
N ARG A 156 -6.69 15.73 -1.56
CA ARG A 156 -5.57 15.64 -2.53
C ARG A 156 -5.27 16.97 -3.20
N GLU A 157 -6.30 17.71 -3.62
CA GLU A 157 -6.17 19.05 -4.19
C GLU A 157 -5.51 20.03 -3.20
N ARG A 158 -5.93 20.02 -1.92
CA ARG A 158 -5.32 20.84 -0.86
C ARG A 158 -3.85 20.48 -0.61
N LEU A 159 -3.53 19.19 -0.57
CA LEU A 159 -2.15 18.73 -0.37
C LEU A 159 -1.25 19.14 -1.55
N ASN A 160 -1.75 19.01 -2.78
CA ASN A 160 -1.02 19.44 -3.97
C ASN A 160 -0.81 20.96 -4.02
N ALA A 161 -1.82 21.74 -3.62
CA ALA A 161 -1.70 23.20 -3.52
C ALA A 161 -0.67 23.62 -2.45
N ALA A 162 -0.68 22.97 -1.28
CA ALA A 162 0.30 23.22 -0.22
C ALA A 162 1.73 22.86 -0.67
N ALA A 163 1.91 21.73 -1.36
CA ALA A 163 3.21 21.31 -1.89
C ALA A 163 3.73 22.25 -3.00
N GLY A 164 2.85 22.82 -3.82
CA GLY A 164 3.21 23.81 -4.84
C GLY A 164 3.55 25.21 -4.30
N THR A 165 3.17 25.52 -3.06
CA THR A 165 3.38 26.85 -2.45
C THR A 165 4.74 26.97 -1.75
N VAL A 166 5.39 25.85 -1.40
CA VAL A 166 6.67 25.82 -0.65
C VAL A 166 7.90 25.97 -1.56
N THR A 167 7.73 25.95 -2.88
CA THR A 167 8.83 25.97 -3.87
C THR A 167 9.12 27.36 -4.45
N ARG A 168 8.96 28.45 -3.68
CA ARG A 168 9.23 29.80 -4.17
C ARG A 168 10.07 30.64 -3.22
#